data_AF-A0A6F9ZWX4-F1
#
_entry.id   AF-A0A6F9ZWX4-F1
#
_cell.length_a   1.000
_cell.length_b   1.000
_cell.length_c   1.000
_cell.angle_alpha   90.00
_cell.angle_beta   90.00
_cell.angle_gamma   90.00
#
_symmetry.space_group_name_H-M   'P 1'
#
loop_
_entity.id
_entity.type
_entity.pdbx_description
1 polymer ?
#
loop_
_entity_poly.entity_id
_entity_poly.type
_entity_poly.pdbx_seq_one_letter_code
_entity_poly.pdbx_strand_id
1 'polypeptide(L)'
;MKEEIAEHIAEVMKEEENTLFILGSGSTLYRIGKKIGIDKTLLGIDAVYRMKQVGKDLDEKGLLELIERYRKAKLVVSPIGAQGFILGRGNLQISPEVVRRIGIENIIVVATPSKLSSTPFLRVDTGDEELDREFYQKRYMIVVTGYRIMKAVKIQ
;
A
#
# COMPACT_ATOMS: atom_id res chain seq x y z
N MET A 1 -6.08 -17.20 1.98
CA MET A 1 -6.24 -15.87 1.35
C MET A 1 -5.41 -14.75 1.99
N LYS A 2 -5.72 -14.20 3.18
CA LYS A 2 -4.90 -13.10 3.74
C LYS A 2 -3.46 -13.55 4.06
N GLU A 3 -3.33 -14.80 4.51
CA GLU A 3 -2.06 -15.47 4.77
C GLU A 3 -1.22 -15.59 3.49
N GLU A 4 -1.85 -15.95 2.38
CA GLU A 4 -1.19 -16.07 1.07
C GLU A 4 -0.75 -14.71 0.52
N ILE A 5 -1.58 -13.67 0.67
CA ILE A 5 -1.18 -12.28 0.37
C ILE A 5 0.02 -11.91 1.23
N ALA A 6 -0.03 -12.20 2.54
CA ALA A 6 1.06 -11.90 3.45
C ALA A 6 2.35 -12.63 3.11
N GLU A 7 2.25 -13.89 2.67
CA GLU A 7 3.38 -14.69 2.20
C GLU A 7 3.99 -14.11 0.92
N HIS A 8 3.16 -13.75 -0.06
CA HIS A 8 3.63 -13.13 -1.29
C HIS A 8 4.35 -11.79 -1.02
N ILE A 9 3.75 -10.91 -0.21
CA ILE A 9 4.37 -9.62 0.10
C ILE A 9 5.66 -9.81 0.91
N ALA A 10 5.72 -10.81 1.81
CA ALA A 10 6.94 -11.13 2.53
C ALA A 10 8.07 -11.64 1.62
N GLU A 11 7.75 -12.39 0.56
CA GLU A 11 8.73 -12.78 -0.48
C GLU A 11 9.23 -11.56 -1.25
N VAL A 12 8.33 -10.69 -1.72
CA VAL A 12 8.69 -9.44 -2.42
C VAL A 12 9.61 -8.58 -1.55
N MET A 13 9.34 -8.44 -0.25
CA MET A 13 10.21 -7.71 0.67
C MET A 13 11.60 -8.33 0.85
N LYS A 14 11.72 -9.65 0.76
CA LYS A 14 13.01 -10.35 0.84
C LYS A 14 13.81 -10.20 -0.45
N GLU A 15 13.15 -10.27 -1.59
CA GLU A 15 13.77 -10.08 -2.91
C GLU A 15 14.23 -8.62 -3.12
N GLU A 16 13.49 -7.65 -2.58
CA GLU A 16 13.80 -6.23 -2.65
C GLU A 16 14.37 -5.68 -1.34
N GLU A 17 15.41 -6.31 -0.80
CA GLU A 17 15.96 -6.00 0.54
C GLU A 17 16.41 -4.53 0.73
N ASN A 18 16.72 -3.81 -0.36
CA ASN A 18 17.15 -2.41 -0.35
C ASN A 18 16.02 -1.43 -0.69
N THR A 19 14.75 -1.85 -0.54
CA THR A 19 13.56 -1.02 -0.72
C THR A 19 12.86 -0.79 0.62
N LEU A 20 12.46 0.46 0.90
CA LEU A 20 11.58 0.81 2.01
C LEU A 20 10.14 0.41 1.67
N PHE A 21 9.53 -0.45 2.48
CA PHE A 21 8.13 -0.79 2.34
C PHE A 21 7.29 -0.02 3.35
N ILE A 22 6.39 0.82 2.86
CA ILE A 22 5.39 1.53 3.66
C ILE A 22 4.12 0.70 3.64
N LEU A 23 3.70 0.24 4.82
CA LEU A 23 2.49 -0.56 5.00
C LEU A 23 1.36 0.34 5.48
N GLY A 24 0.32 0.48 4.64
CA GLY A 24 -0.89 1.21 4.99
C GLY A 24 -1.68 0.58 6.13
N SER A 25 -2.85 1.14 6.39
CA SER A 25 -3.74 0.69 7.47
C SER A 25 -4.64 -0.47 7.06
N GLY A 26 -5.14 -1.21 8.06
CA GLY A 26 -6.18 -2.23 7.90
C GLY A 26 -5.72 -3.66 8.15
N SER A 27 -6.69 -4.55 8.36
CA SER A 27 -6.43 -5.92 8.82
C SER A 27 -5.60 -6.79 7.87
N THR A 28 -5.63 -6.53 6.56
CA THR A 28 -4.77 -7.24 5.60
C THR A 28 -3.31 -6.84 5.80
N LEU A 29 -3.03 -5.53 5.89
CA LEU A 29 -1.68 -5.00 6.11
C LEU A 29 -1.15 -5.37 7.49
N TYR A 30 -2.01 -5.38 8.51
CA TYR A 30 -1.69 -5.90 9.85
C TYR A 30 -1.27 -7.38 9.79
N ARG A 31 -1.92 -8.19 8.95
CA ARG A 31 -1.56 -9.60 8.77
C ARG A 31 -0.20 -9.77 8.07
N ILE A 32 0.12 -8.92 7.10
CA ILE A 32 1.46 -8.83 6.49
C ILE A 32 2.50 -8.54 7.57
N GLY A 33 2.27 -7.52 8.40
CA GLY A 33 3.16 -7.16 9.51
C GLY A 33 3.42 -8.33 10.47
N LYS A 34 2.36 -9.04 10.88
CA LYS A 34 2.50 -10.25 11.71
C LYS A 34 3.33 -11.35 11.04
N LYS A 35 3.15 -11.58 9.72
CA LYS A 35 3.89 -12.62 8.98
C LYS A 35 5.39 -12.34 8.95
N ILE A 36 5.79 -11.06 8.87
CA ILE A 36 7.19 -10.64 8.86
C ILE A 36 7.76 -10.39 10.26
N GLY A 37 6.98 -10.63 11.32
CA GLY A 37 7.44 -10.54 12.71
C GLY A 37 7.54 -9.11 13.27
N ILE A 38 6.77 -8.16 12.74
CA ILE A 38 6.73 -6.78 13.27
C ILE A 38 5.45 -6.48 14.05
N ASP A 39 5.52 -5.52 14.96
CA ASP A 39 4.39 -5.00 15.71
C ASP A 39 3.69 -3.87 14.93
N LYS A 40 2.97 -4.26 13.87
CA LYS A 40 2.28 -3.33 12.95
C LYS A 40 1.11 -2.63 13.63
N THR A 41 1.00 -1.31 13.52
CA THR A 41 -0.19 -0.59 13.98
C THR A 41 -1.40 -0.90 13.08
N LEU A 42 -2.54 -1.33 13.65
CA LEU A 42 -3.70 -1.78 12.85
C LEU A 42 -4.31 -0.67 11.99
N LEU A 43 -4.47 0.53 12.55
CA LEU A 43 -5.05 1.69 11.87
C LEU A 43 -4.01 2.73 11.42
N GLY A 44 -2.74 2.50 11.74
CA GLY A 44 -1.63 3.38 11.42
C GLY A 44 -0.88 2.97 10.15
N ILE A 45 0.19 3.72 9.86
CA ILE A 45 1.12 3.46 8.77
C ILE A 45 2.49 3.16 9.35
N ASP A 46 3.10 2.08 8.91
CA ASP A 46 4.39 1.65 9.43
C ASP A 46 5.35 1.40 8.27
N ALA A 47 6.64 1.55 8.54
CA ALA A 47 7.68 1.38 7.54
C ALA A 47 8.59 0.20 7.89
N VAL A 48 8.97 -0.55 6.86
CA VAL A 48 9.79 -1.75 6.95
C VAL A 48 10.97 -1.62 6.00
N TYR A 49 12.17 -1.92 6.48
CA TYR A 49 13.37 -1.99 5.66
C TYR A 49 14.19 -3.20 6.09
N ARG A 50 14.64 -4.04 5.13
CA ARG A 50 15.33 -5.30 5.41
C ARG A 50 14.63 -6.17 6.46
N MET A 51 13.32 -6.36 6.28
CA MET A 51 12.46 -7.15 7.18
C MET A 51 12.41 -6.64 8.64
N LYS A 52 12.84 -5.40 8.90
CA LYS A 52 12.79 -4.76 10.23
C LYS A 52 11.87 -3.55 10.19
N GLN A 53 11.09 -3.35 11.25
CA GLN A 53 10.31 -2.14 11.42
C GLN A 53 11.26 -0.96 11.66
N VAL A 54 11.21 0.04 10.79
CA VAL A 54 12.02 1.27 10.87
C VAL A 54 11.18 2.51 11.14
N GLY A 55 9.86 2.37 11.15
CA GLY A 55 8.92 3.38 11.60
C GLY A 55 7.59 2.75 11.96
N LYS A 56 6.90 3.32 12.95
CA LYS A 56 5.65 2.82 13.51
C LYS A 56 4.68 3.98 13.69
N ASP A 57 3.46 3.80 13.20
CA ASP A 57 2.39 4.81 13.25
C ASP A 57 2.83 6.22 12.79
N LEU A 58 3.45 6.26 11.60
CA LEU A 58 4.10 7.43 11.02
C LEU A 58 3.10 8.45 10.50
N ASP A 59 3.34 9.72 10.77
CA ASP A 59 2.71 10.83 10.05
C ASP A 59 3.40 11.12 8.70
N GLU A 60 2.89 12.11 7.97
CA GLU A 60 3.46 12.53 6.68
C GLU A 60 4.94 12.88 6.79
N LYS A 61 5.31 13.65 7.82
CA LYS A 61 6.69 14.10 8.01
C LYS A 61 7.63 12.90 8.19
N GLY A 62 7.26 11.95 9.06
CA GLY A 62 8.03 10.74 9.28
C GLY A 62 8.16 9.88 8.02
N LEU A 63 7.11 9.81 7.21
CA LEU A 63 7.16 9.10 5.92
C LEU A 63 8.15 9.77 4.96
N LEU A 64 8.08 11.09 4.78
CA LEU A 64 8.98 11.84 3.89
C LEU A 64 10.44 11.72 4.32
N GLU A 65 10.72 11.82 5.63
CA GLU A 65 12.08 11.64 6.18
C GLU A 65 12.66 10.25 5.87
N LEU A 66 11.84 9.19 5.98
CA LEU A 66 12.29 7.84 5.66
C LEU A 66 12.47 7.65 4.14
N ILE A 67 11.56 8.18 3.33
CA ILE A 67 11.66 8.10 1.86
C ILE A 67 12.96 8.77 1.38
N GLU A 68 13.27 9.95 1.90
CA GLU A 68 14.51 10.66 1.59
C GLU A 68 15.75 9.86 2.02
N ARG A 69 15.69 9.23 3.21
CA ARG A 69 16.79 8.40 3.73
C ARG A 69 17.06 7.15 2.90
N TYR A 70 16.03 6.41 2.50
CA TYR A 70 16.18 5.10 1.86
C TYR A 70 16.13 5.14 0.33
N ARG A 71 15.72 6.27 -0.28
CA ARG A 71 15.69 6.58 -1.72
C ARG A 71 14.81 5.71 -2.61
N LYS A 72 14.60 4.44 -2.27
CA LYS A 72 13.66 3.53 -2.92
C LYS A 72 12.55 3.18 -1.93
N ALA A 73 11.31 3.41 -2.33
CA ALA A 73 10.16 3.13 -1.50
C ALA A 73 9.04 2.47 -2.31
N LYS A 74 8.28 1.60 -1.65
CA LYS A 74 7.03 1.02 -2.15
C LYS A 74 5.93 1.19 -1.12
N LEU A 75 4.73 1.48 -1.60
CA LEU A 75 3.55 1.64 -0.76
C LEU A 75 2.64 0.43 -0.93
N VAL A 76 2.36 -0.28 0.16
CA VAL A 76 1.41 -1.40 0.16
C VAL A 76 0.09 -0.92 0.78
N VAL A 77 -0.98 -0.94 -0.01
CA VAL A 77 -2.32 -0.48 0.40
C VAL A 77 -3.39 -1.51 0.11
N SER A 78 -4.49 -1.44 0.85
CA SER A 78 -5.70 -2.21 0.58
C SER A 78 -6.86 -1.23 0.36
N PRO A 79 -7.83 -1.55 -0.51
CA PRO A 79 -9.06 -0.77 -0.63
C PRO A 79 -9.74 -0.59 0.74
N ILE A 80 -10.26 0.61 0.99
CA ILE A 80 -10.94 1.01 2.22
C ILE A 80 -12.45 0.80 2.05
N GLY A 81 -13.05 0.04 2.98
CA GLY A 81 -14.46 -0.32 2.94
C GLY A 81 -14.86 -1.03 1.64
N ALA A 82 -16.14 -0.93 1.29
CA ALA A 82 -16.71 -1.43 0.03
C ALA A 82 -16.69 -0.37 -1.09
N GLN A 83 -16.12 0.81 -0.86
CA GLN A 83 -16.12 1.92 -1.82
C GLN A 83 -14.97 1.86 -2.83
N GLY A 84 -13.91 1.09 -2.54
CA GLY A 84 -12.79 0.88 -3.46
C GLY A 84 -11.67 1.91 -3.36
N PHE A 85 -11.74 2.88 -2.43
CA PHE A 85 -10.67 3.87 -2.25
C PHE A 85 -9.38 3.21 -1.76
N ILE A 86 -8.29 3.39 -2.48
CA ILE A 86 -6.95 2.90 -2.07
C ILE A 86 -6.09 4.01 -1.47
N LEU A 87 -6.42 5.28 -1.76
CA LEU A 87 -5.83 6.50 -1.22
C LEU A 87 -6.95 7.53 -1.02
N GLY A 88 -6.81 8.41 -0.02
CA GLY A 88 -7.76 9.48 0.26
C GLY A 88 -8.82 9.20 1.34
N ARG A 89 -9.83 10.07 1.40
CA ARG A 89 -11.00 10.02 2.32
C ARG A 89 -10.69 9.97 3.82
N GLY A 90 -9.79 10.82 4.28
CA GLY A 90 -9.59 11.10 5.72
C GLY A 90 -8.32 10.50 6.34
N ASN A 91 -7.47 9.84 5.55
CA ASN A 91 -6.11 9.51 5.98
C ASN A 91 -5.09 10.45 5.31
N LEU A 92 -4.73 11.53 6.02
CA LEU A 92 -3.80 12.57 5.54
C LEU A 92 -2.32 12.16 5.62
N GLN A 93 -1.99 11.01 6.22
CA GLN A 93 -0.60 10.59 6.38
C GLN A 93 0.07 10.29 5.03
N ILE A 94 -0.69 9.76 4.05
CA ILE A 94 -0.20 9.53 2.68
C ILE A 94 -0.66 10.68 1.81
N SER A 95 0.06 11.78 1.89
CA SER A 95 -0.21 12.98 1.09
C SER A 95 0.16 12.81 -0.39
N PRO A 96 -0.28 13.72 -1.28
CA PRO A 96 0.18 13.75 -2.66
C PRO A 96 1.70 13.79 -2.80
N GLU A 97 2.41 14.53 -1.95
CA GLU A 97 3.89 14.60 -1.98
C GLU A 97 4.50 13.23 -1.65
N VAL A 98 3.98 12.52 -0.64
CA VAL A 98 4.42 11.15 -0.32
C VAL A 98 4.22 10.22 -1.53
N VAL A 99 3.06 10.29 -2.18
CA VAL A 99 2.76 9.47 -3.36
C VAL A 99 3.68 9.81 -4.53
N ARG A 100 3.92 11.09 -4.80
CA ARG A 100 4.81 11.55 -5.89
C ARG A 100 6.25 11.11 -5.67
N ARG A 101 6.74 11.16 -4.42
CA ARG A 101 8.08 10.68 -4.06
C ARG A 101 8.24 9.16 -4.19
N ILE A 102 7.16 8.40 -3.97
CA ILE A 102 7.15 6.94 -4.13
C ILE A 102 7.00 6.55 -5.61
N GLY A 103 6.15 7.25 -6.35
CA GLY A 103 5.75 6.90 -7.72
C GLY A 103 4.59 5.91 -7.76
N ILE A 104 3.62 6.13 -8.65
CA ILE A 104 2.40 5.31 -8.77
C ILE A 104 2.73 3.84 -9.09
N GLU A 105 3.78 3.61 -9.87
CA GLU A 105 4.28 2.28 -10.24
C GLU A 105 4.83 1.47 -9.05
N ASN A 106 5.17 2.14 -7.95
CA ASN A 106 5.67 1.52 -6.72
C ASN A 106 4.56 1.29 -5.68
N ILE A 107 3.29 1.45 -6.07
CA ILE A 107 2.14 1.16 -5.23
C ILE A 107 1.67 -0.28 -5.50
N ILE A 108 1.75 -1.10 -4.46
CA ILE A 108 1.24 -2.47 -4.45
C ILE A 108 -0.14 -2.46 -3.79
N VAL A 109 -1.17 -2.74 -4.58
CA VAL A 109 -2.53 -2.89 -4.06
C VAL A 109 -2.75 -4.35 -3.67
N VAL A 110 -3.24 -4.60 -2.46
CA VAL A 110 -3.59 -5.94 -1.96
C VAL A 110 -5.05 -6.00 -1.56
N ALA A 111 -5.75 -7.06 -1.95
CA ALA A 111 -7.15 -7.25 -1.55
C ALA A 111 -7.55 -8.72 -1.61
N THR A 112 -8.38 -9.18 -0.66
CA THR A 112 -8.97 -10.52 -0.78
C THR A 112 -9.98 -10.54 -1.93
N PRO A 113 -10.23 -11.70 -2.58
CA PRO A 113 -11.24 -11.80 -3.63
C PRO A 113 -12.63 -11.34 -3.19
N SER A 114 -13.02 -11.66 -1.96
CA SER A 114 -14.29 -11.21 -1.37
C SER A 114 -14.38 -9.68 -1.20
N LYS A 115 -13.25 -9.00 -1.01
CA LYS A 115 -13.23 -7.53 -0.97
C LYS A 115 -13.33 -6.96 -2.39
N LEU A 116 -12.65 -7.56 -3.36
CA LEU A 116 -12.75 -7.15 -4.76
C LEU A 116 -14.12 -7.42 -5.39
N SER A 117 -14.87 -8.44 -4.93
CA SER A 117 -16.22 -8.68 -5.43
C SER A 117 -17.20 -7.56 -5.04
N SER A 118 -16.97 -6.86 -3.92
CA SER A 118 -17.77 -5.71 -3.50
C SER A 118 -17.19 -4.37 -3.95
N THR A 119 -15.92 -4.33 -4.38
CA THR A 119 -15.25 -3.16 -4.95
C THR A 119 -14.92 -3.39 -6.43
N PRO A 120 -15.88 -3.22 -7.36
CA PRO A 120 -15.63 -3.47 -8.79
C PRO A 120 -14.60 -2.51 -9.41
N PHE A 121 -14.33 -1.39 -8.75
CA PHE A 121 -13.35 -0.40 -9.18
C PHE A 121 -12.49 0.05 -8.00
N LEU A 122 -11.23 0.37 -8.28
CA LEU A 122 -10.38 1.13 -7.38
C LEU A 122 -10.65 2.62 -7.56
N ARG A 123 -10.48 3.38 -6.49
CA ARG A 123 -10.65 4.84 -6.48
C ARG A 123 -9.49 5.50 -5.75
N VAL A 124 -9.19 6.73 -6.15
CA VAL A 124 -8.29 7.64 -5.44
C VAL A 124 -9.00 8.96 -5.24
N ASP A 125 -8.63 9.66 -4.18
CA ASP A 125 -9.08 11.01 -3.83
C ASP A 125 -7.95 11.63 -3.01
N THR A 126 -6.84 11.94 -3.67
CA THR A 126 -5.61 12.38 -3.01
C THR A 126 -5.67 13.85 -2.55
N GLY A 127 -6.67 14.59 -3.02
CA GLY A 127 -6.75 16.05 -2.86
C GLY A 127 -5.89 16.83 -3.85
N ASP A 128 -5.18 16.15 -4.74
CA ASP A 128 -4.42 16.70 -5.86
C ASP A 128 -5.03 16.19 -7.18
N GLU A 129 -5.70 17.08 -7.91
CA GLU A 129 -6.40 16.71 -9.15
C GLU A 129 -5.46 16.18 -10.24
N GLU A 130 -4.23 16.66 -10.30
CA GLU A 130 -3.27 16.20 -11.30
C GLU A 130 -2.83 14.77 -10.97
N LEU A 131 -2.51 14.51 -9.71
CA LEU A 131 -2.17 13.17 -9.26
C LEU A 131 -3.34 12.19 -9.46
N ASP A 132 -4.57 12.59 -9.12
CA ASP A 132 -5.75 11.75 -9.34
C ASP A 132 -5.94 11.42 -10.83
N ARG A 133 -5.72 12.41 -11.72
CA ARG A 133 -5.73 12.17 -13.18
C ARG A 133 -4.64 11.19 -13.62
N GLU A 134 -3.43 11.29 -13.08
CA GLU A 134 -2.34 10.35 -13.38
C GLU A 134 -2.73 8.91 -13.02
N PHE A 135 -3.40 8.69 -11.88
CA PHE A 135 -3.96 7.38 -11.52
C PHE A 135 -5.00 6.91 -12.54
N TYR A 136 -5.97 7.76 -12.90
CA TYR A 136 -7.03 7.38 -13.84
C TYR A 136 -6.51 7.08 -15.25
N GLN A 137 -5.44 7.76 -15.67
CA GLN A 137 -4.77 7.48 -16.96
C GLN A 137 -4.21 6.06 -17.04
N LYS A 138 -3.85 5.43 -15.91
CA LYS A 138 -3.40 4.03 -15.87
C LYS A 138 -4.50 3.04 -16.27
N ARG A 139 -5.78 3.43 -16.15
CA ARG A 139 -7.01 2.64 -16.39
C ARG A 139 -7.18 1.39 -15.53
N TYR A 140 -6.11 0.68 -15.23
CA TYR A 140 -6.08 -0.52 -14.40
C TYR A 140 -4.88 -0.48 -13.46
N MET A 141 -5.04 -1.08 -12.28
CA MET A 141 -3.93 -1.42 -11.41
C MET A 141 -3.93 -2.92 -11.14
N ILE A 142 -2.74 -3.46 -10.94
CA ILE A 142 -2.56 -4.85 -10.55
C ILE A 142 -2.80 -4.97 -9.05
N VAL A 143 -3.71 -5.86 -8.67
CA VAL A 143 -4.04 -6.17 -7.28
C VAL A 143 -3.58 -7.58 -6.95
N VAL A 144 -2.78 -7.72 -5.91
CA VAL A 144 -2.41 -9.02 -5.34
C VAL A 144 -3.60 -9.56 -4.55
N THR A 145 -4.06 -10.76 -4.91
CA THR A 145 -5.24 -11.39 -4.30
C THR A 145 -4.98 -12.69 -3.57
N GLY A 146 -3.77 -13.24 -3.73
CA GLY A 146 -3.30 -14.48 -3.10
C GLY A 146 -1.81 -14.69 -3.40
N TYR A 147 -1.32 -15.91 -3.20
CA TYR A 147 0.09 -16.22 -3.35
C TYR A 147 0.44 -16.32 -4.84
N ARG A 148 1.21 -15.35 -5.36
CA ARG A 148 1.51 -15.22 -6.80
C ARG A 148 0.24 -15.12 -7.68
N ILE A 149 -0.88 -14.71 -7.10
CA ILE A 149 -2.15 -14.48 -7.81
C ILE A 149 -2.40 -12.99 -7.85
N MET A 150 -2.57 -12.47 -9.06
CA MET A 150 -2.81 -11.07 -9.33
C MET A 150 -4.03 -10.89 -10.23
N LYS A 151 -4.74 -9.76 -10.07
CA LYS A 151 -5.88 -9.38 -10.90
C LYS A 151 -5.75 -7.92 -11.32
N ALA A 152 -5.93 -7.63 -12.61
CA ALA A 152 -6.11 -6.27 -13.07
C ALA A 152 -7.49 -5.75 -12.65
N VAL A 153 -7.53 -4.65 -11.90
CA VAL A 153 -8.77 -4.00 -11.46
C VAL A 153 -8.80 -2.59 -12.01
N LYS A 154 -9.95 -2.20 -12.59
CA LYS A 154 -10.11 -0.88 -13.20
C LYS A 154 -10.05 0.21 -12.12
N ILE A 155 -9.36 1.31 -12.39
CA ILE A 155 -9.35 2.50 -11.53
C ILE A 155 -10.24 3.58 -12.14
N GLN A 156 -11.01 4.27 -11.29
CA GLN A 156 -11.97 5.31 -11.68
C GLN A 156 -12.10 6.41 -10.63
#